data_AF-A0A7W8IIG6-F1
#
_entry.id   AF-A0A7W8IIG6-F1
#
_cell.length_a   1.000
_cell.length_b   1.000
_cell.length_c   1.000
_cell.angle_alpha   90.00
_cell.angle_beta   90.00
_cell.angle_gamma   90.00
#
_symmetry.space_group_name_H-M   'P 1'
#
loop_
_entity.id
_entity.type
_entity.pdbx_description
1 polymer ?
#
loop_
_entity_poly.entity_id
_entity_poly.type
_entity_poly.pdbx_seq_one_letter_code
_entity_poly.pdbx_strand_id
1 'polypeptide(L)'
;MTEFKSLDFDTMTPADFETYLPEFFANGDGHVSTDPRLQTFLRNNPDCAALVRDLEAIADQARSLFEPTEDQDPSDAVWSNIQNKLKQGVAGDDDLPIPLTV
;
A
#
# COMPACT_ATOMS: atom_id res chain seq x y z
N MET A 1 18.55 7.92 -5.61
CA MET A 1 17.43 8.23 -4.70
C MET A 1 18.00 8.96 -3.48
N THR A 2 18.36 10.24 -3.62
CA THR A 2 19.13 10.97 -2.59
C THR A 2 18.63 12.40 -2.33
N GLU A 3 17.63 12.89 -3.08
CA GLU A 3 17.16 14.28 -3.04
C GLU A 3 16.32 14.60 -1.78
N PHE A 4 15.67 13.60 -1.19
CA PHE A 4 14.74 13.80 -0.08
C PHE A 4 15.42 14.20 1.25
N LYS A 5 16.70 13.83 1.41
CA LYS A 5 17.50 14.15 2.61
C LYS A 5 18.06 15.58 2.60
N SER A 6 17.97 16.27 1.47
CA SER A 6 18.47 17.63 1.27
C SER A 6 17.36 18.67 1.10
N LEU A 7 16.09 18.29 1.31
CA LEU A 7 14.97 19.23 1.22
C LEU A 7 15.03 20.24 2.36
N ASP A 8 14.99 21.51 1.99
CA ASP A 8 14.79 22.62 2.92
C ASP A 8 13.29 22.85 3.10
N PHE A 9 12.77 22.44 4.26
CA PHE A 9 11.35 22.55 4.61
C PHE A 9 10.92 23.99 4.93
N ASP A 10 11.87 24.90 5.20
CA ASP A 10 11.57 26.29 5.50
C ASP A 10 11.38 27.14 4.24
N THR A 11 12.00 26.74 3.12
CA THR A 11 11.89 27.44 1.82
C THR A 11 11.06 26.68 0.78
N MET A 12 10.49 25.53 1.13
CA MET A 12 9.70 24.70 0.24
C MET A 12 8.45 25.43 -0.26
N THR A 13 8.15 25.33 -1.56
CA THR A 13 6.90 25.85 -2.12
C THR A 13 5.79 24.79 -2.08
N PRO A 14 4.50 25.18 -2.17
CA PRO A 14 3.40 24.24 -2.36
C PRO A 14 3.57 23.25 -3.51
N ALA A 15 4.12 23.71 -4.65
CA ALA A 15 4.35 22.85 -5.82
C ALA A 15 5.46 21.81 -5.55
N ASP A 16 6.52 22.21 -4.84
CA ASP A 16 7.57 21.28 -4.42
C ASP A 16 7.01 20.27 -3.44
N PHE A 17 6.21 20.73 -2.47
CA PHE A 17 5.57 19.88 -1.48
C PHE A 17 4.70 18.78 -2.13
N GLU A 18 3.85 19.16 -3.09
CA GLU A 18 3.00 18.19 -3.82
C GLU A 18 3.82 17.18 -4.63
N THR A 19 4.98 17.59 -5.16
CA THR A 19 5.89 16.71 -5.90
C THR A 19 6.49 15.62 -5.00
N TYR A 20 6.84 15.97 -3.75
CA TYR A 20 7.42 15.05 -2.77
C TYR A 20 6.37 14.39 -1.85
N LEU A 21 5.09 14.69 -2.05
CA LEU A 21 4.00 14.19 -1.23
C LEU A 21 3.94 12.66 -1.18
N PRO A 22 4.06 11.93 -2.32
CA PRO A 22 4.09 10.47 -2.29
C PRO A 22 5.22 9.92 -1.41
N GLU A 23 6.39 10.55 -1.44
CA GLU A 23 7.54 10.16 -0.63
C GLU A 23 7.36 10.49 0.86
N PHE A 24 6.65 11.57 1.21
CA PHE A 24 6.28 11.84 2.60
C PHE A 24 5.40 10.70 3.17
N PHE A 25 4.43 10.22 2.38
CA PHE A 25 3.57 9.11 2.79
C PHE A 25 4.31 7.76 2.78
N ALA A 26 5.18 7.49 1.79
CA ALA A 26 5.87 6.21 1.67
C ALA A 26 6.97 5.99 2.71
N ASN A 27 7.62 7.06 3.17
CA ASN A 27 8.70 6.97 4.16
C ASN A 27 8.22 7.09 5.61
N GLY A 28 6.92 7.35 5.83
CA GLY A 28 6.30 7.51 7.14
C GLY A 28 5.37 6.36 7.51
N ASP A 29 4.59 6.55 8.57
CA ASP A 29 3.48 5.70 9.01
C ASP A 29 2.15 6.01 8.28
N GLY A 30 2.21 6.91 7.31
CA GLY A 30 1.05 7.45 6.60
C GLY A 30 0.48 8.72 7.22
N HIS A 31 1.03 9.25 8.32
CA HIS A 31 0.55 10.48 8.98
C HIS A 31 1.52 11.67 8.79
N VAL A 32 1.57 12.18 7.56
CA VAL A 32 2.39 13.34 7.16
C VAL A 32 2.09 14.60 7.98
N SER A 33 0.85 14.79 8.43
CA SER A 33 0.40 15.91 9.26
C SER A 33 1.04 15.95 10.63
N THR A 34 1.63 14.85 11.08
CA THR A 34 2.32 14.75 12.37
C THR A 34 3.82 14.98 12.26
N ASP A 35 4.38 15.05 11.05
CA ASP A 35 5.82 15.22 10.84
C ASP A 35 6.27 16.59 11.39
N PRO A 36 7.17 16.62 12.40
CA PRO A 36 7.67 17.86 12.98
C PRO A 36 8.31 18.81 11.97
N ARG A 37 8.92 18.25 10.90
CA ARG A 37 9.61 19.01 9.86
C ARG A 37 8.63 19.81 8.99
N LEU A 38 7.40 19.33 8.85
CA LEU A 38 6.37 19.92 8.00
C LEU A 38 5.40 20.85 8.77
N GLN A 39 5.42 20.87 10.11
CA GLN A 39 4.48 21.65 10.92
C GLN A 39 4.45 23.13 10.56
N THR A 40 5.62 23.75 10.39
CA THR A 40 5.71 25.17 10.03
C THR A 40 5.16 25.40 8.62
N PHE A 41 5.54 24.55 7.66
CA PHE A 41 5.06 24.63 6.28
C PHE A 41 3.53 24.47 6.21
N LEU A 42 2.96 23.44 6.84
CA LEU A 42 1.53 23.15 6.82
C LEU A 42 0.71 24.24 7.53
N ARG A 43 1.23 24.81 8.63
CA ARG A 43 0.59 25.95 9.29
C ARG A 43 0.54 27.19 8.39
N ASN A 44 1.57 27.41 7.59
CA ASN A 44 1.66 28.56 6.67
C ASN A 44 0.90 28.32 5.35
N ASN A 45 0.63 27.06 5.00
CA ASN A 45 -0.04 26.64 3.76
C ASN A 45 -1.29 25.81 4.09
N PRO A 46 -2.41 26.45 4.47
CA PRO A 46 -3.61 25.74 4.95
C PRO A 46 -4.24 24.82 3.90
N ASP A 47 -4.12 25.13 2.61
CA ASP A 47 -4.63 24.28 1.52
C ASP A 47 -3.83 22.97 1.42
N CYS A 48 -2.50 23.03 1.53
CA CYS A 48 -1.66 21.84 1.62
C CYS A 48 -1.98 21.01 2.87
N ALA A 49 -2.27 21.66 4.01
CA ALA A 49 -2.70 20.98 5.22
C ALA A 49 -4.10 20.34 5.10
N ALA A 50 -5.00 20.90 4.29
CA ALA A 50 -6.28 20.27 3.97
C ALA A 50 -6.05 19.03 3.09
N LEU A 51 -5.24 19.16 2.04
CA LEU A 51 -4.88 18.05 1.15
C LEU A 51 -4.27 16.87 1.91
N VAL A 52 -3.32 17.12 2.81
CA VAL A 52 -2.71 16.07 3.65
C VAL A 52 -3.76 15.35 4.49
N ARG A 53 -4.66 16.10 5.14
CA ARG A 53 -5.73 15.49 5.96
C ARG A 53 -6.68 14.62 5.14
N ASP A 54 -7.03 15.06 3.93
CA ASP A 54 -7.89 14.27 3.04
C ASP A 54 -7.18 12.97 2.60
N LEU A 55 -5.89 13.05 2.26
CA LEU A 55 -5.10 11.88 1.87
C LEU A 55 -4.90 10.90 3.05
N GLU A 56 -4.67 11.40 4.25
CA GLU A 56 -4.60 10.59 5.48
C GLU A 56 -5.93 9.88 5.74
N ALA A 57 -7.04 10.61 5.64
CA ALA A 57 -8.37 10.02 5.79
C ALA A 57 -8.61 8.92 4.74
N ILE A 58 -8.23 9.14 3.48
CA ILE A 58 -8.32 8.12 2.42
C ILE A 58 -7.44 6.91 2.76
N ALA A 59 -6.20 7.13 3.24
CA ALA A 59 -5.28 6.06 3.59
C ALA A 59 -5.82 5.20 4.75
N ASP A 60 -6.39 5.83 5.78
CA ASP A 60 -7.01 5.12 6.90
C ASP A 60 -8.23 4.31 6.48
N GLN A 61 -9.10 4.88 5.62
CA GLN A 61 -10.24 4.15 5.07
C GLN A 61 -9.78 2.99 4.18
N ALA A 62 -8.76 3.20 3.34
CA ALA A 62 -8.20 2.15 2.51
C ALA A 62 -7.62 1.01 3.37
N ARG A 63 -6.94 1.32 4.48
CA ARG A 63 -6.41 0.32 5.42
C ARG A 63 -7.52 -0.55 5.99
N SER A 64 -8.66 0.03 6.35
CA SER A 64 -9.84 -0.71 6.83
C SER A 64 -10.36 -1.74 5.81
N LEU A 65 -10.22 -1.49 4.49
CA LEU A 65 -10.60 -2.45 3.46
C LEU A 65 -9.71 -3.71 3.41
N PHE A 66 -8.49 -3.61 3.93
CA PHE A 66 -7.52 -4.70 3.99
C PHE A 66 -7.45 -5.38 5.37
N GLU A 67 -8.17 -4.86 6.37
CA GLU A 67 -8.30 -5.55 7.64
C GLU A 67 -9.07 -6.85 7.41
N PRO A 68 -8.53 -8.01 7.84
CA PRO A 68 -9.24 -9.27 7.71
C PRO A 68 -10.54 -9.17 8.51
N THR A 69 -11.66 -9.02 7.83
CA THR A 69 -12.96 -9.24 8.46
C THR A 69 -13.12 -10.75 8.64
N GLU A 70 -13.64 -11.20 9.78
CA GLU A 70 -13.83 -12.64 10.05
C GLU A 70 -14.69 -13.35 8.98
N ASP A 71 -15.40 -12.57 8.15
CA ASP A 71 -16.20 -13.00 7.01
C ASP A 71 -15.40 -13.24 5.71
N GLN A 72 -14.10 -12.95 5.66
CA GLN A 72 -13.25 -13.14 4.46
C GLN A 72 -12.67 -14.54 4.33
N ASP A 73 -12.64 -15.33 5.42
CA ASP A 73 -12.12 -16.68 5.33
C ASP A 73 -13.15 -17.58 4.59
N PRO A 74 -12.75 -18.29 3.52
CA PRO A 74 -13.61 -19.28 2.90
C PRO A 74 -14.15 -20.26 3.94
N SER A 75 -15.42 -20.66 3.82
CA SER A 75 -15.98 -21.68 4.73
C SER A 75 -15.10 -22.93 4.80
N ASP A 76 -15.12 -23.64 5.94
CA ASP A 76 -14.39 -24.90 6.14
C ASP A 76 -14.62 -25.92 5.02
N ALA A 77 -15.82 -25.90 4.42
CA ALA A 77 -16.16 -26.75 3.29
C ALA A 77 -15.35 -26.41 2.02
N VAL A 78 -15.14 -25.11 1.75
CA VAL A 78 -14.29 -24.65 0.63
C VAL A 78 -12.83 -25.03 0.88
N TRP A 79 -12.32 -24.82 2.10
CA TRP A 79 -10.96 -25.22 2.46
C TRP A 79 -10.74 -26.73 2.36
N SER A 80 -11.70 -27.51 2.85
CA SER A 80 -11.68 -28.97 2.73
C SER A 80 -11.64 -29.42 1.27
N ASN A 81 -12.42 -28.76 0.40
CA ASN A 81 -12.42 -29.05 -1.04
C ASN A 81 -11.09 -28.70 -1.72
N ILE A 82 -10.50 -27.53 -1.40
CA ILE A 82 -9.19 -27.13 -1.91
C ILE A 82 -8.13 -28.15 -1.48
N GLN A 83 -8.10 -28.51 -0.19
CA GLN A 83 -7.16 -29.49 0.35
C GLN A 83 -7.30 -30.86 -0.34
N ASN A 84 -8.53 -31.31 -0.59
CA ASN A 84 -8.78 -32.58 -1.25
C ASN A 84 -8.32 -32.57 -2.72
N LYS A 85 -8.54 -31.46 -3.44
CA LYS A 85 -8.08 -31.31 -4.83
C LYS A 85 -6.54 -31.26 -4.94
N LEU A 86 -5.86 -30.57 -4.01
CA LEU A 86 -4.41 -30.56 -3.97
C LEU A 86 -3.83 -31.96 -3.71
N LYS A 87 -4.43 -32.74 -2.80
CA LYS A 87 -4.04 -34.14 -2.56
C LYS A 87 -4.25 -35.05 -3.77
N GLN A 88 -5.24 -34.76 -4.61
CA GLN A 88 -5.55 -35.53 -5.82
C GLN A 88 -4.65 -35.13 -7.01
N GLY A 89 -4.29 -33.85 -7.14
CA GLY A 89 -3.44 -33.33 -8.22
C GLY A 89 -1.95 -33.68 -8.12
N VAL A 90 -1.45 -34.06 -6.94
CA VAL A 90 -0.07 -34.55 -6.77
C VAL A 90 0.06 -36.04 -7.17
N ALA A 91 -1.04 -36.71 -7.50
CA ALA A 91 -1.05 -38.14 -7.86
C ALA A 91 -1.19 -38.41 -9.37
N GLY A 92 -1.21 -37.38 -10.24
CA GLY A 92 -1.71 -37.56 -11.62
C GLY A 92 -1.07 -36.79 -12.76
N ASP A 93 0.12 -36.18 -12.63
CA ASP A 93 0.71 -35.41 -13.74
C ASP A 93 2.23 -35.58 -13.90
N ASP A 94 2.68 -36.83 -14.02
CA ASP A 94 4.05 -37.20 -14.43
C ASP A 94 4.05 -38.11 -15.68
N ASP A 95 3.03 -38.02 -16.54
CA ASP A 95 3.01 -38.74 -17.83
C ASP A 95 2.34 -37.92 -18.94
N LEU A 96 2.87 -36.72 -19.21
CA LEU A 96 2.61 -36.02 -20.46
C LEU A 96 3.57 -36.57 -21.54
N PRO A 97 3.08 -37.25 -22.60
CA PRO A 97 3.95 -37.76 -23.64
C PRO A 97 4.57 -36.59 -24.42
N ILE A 98 5.90 -36.53 -24.44
CA ILE A 98 6.66 -35.56 -25.25
C ILE A 98 6.30 -35.78 -26.72
N PRO A 99 5.80 -34.76 -27.45
CA PRO A 99 5.52 -34.92 -28.88
C PRO A 99 6.84 -35.12 -29.63
N LEU A 100 6.96 -36.25 -30.32
CA LEU A 100 8.04 -36.51 -31.27
C LEU A 100 7.87 -35.56 -32.46
N THR A 101 8.75 -34.58 -32.56
CA THR A 101 8.91 -33.74 -33.75
C THR A 101 9.47 -34.58 -34.90
N VAL A 102 8.74 -34.64 -36.02
CA VAL A 102 9.19 -35.13 -37.33
C VAL A 102 9.96 -34.03 -38.05
#